data_AF-A0A8T5PKT7-F1
#
_entry.id   AF-A0A8T5PKT7-F1
#
_cell.length_a   1.000
_cell.length_b   1.000
_cell.length_c   1.000
_cell.angle_alpha   90.00
_cell.angle_beta   90.00
_cell.angle_gamma   90.00
#
_symmetry.space_group_name_H-M   'P 1'
#
loop_
_entity.id
_entity.type
_entity.pdbx_description
1 polymer ?
#
loop_
_entity_poly.entity_id
_entity_poly.type
_entity_poly.pdbx_seq_one_letter_code
_entity_poly.pdbx_strand_id
1 'polypeptide(L)'
;MAFEKVQPSADTETVRRINDNTRRIRIIEQRLDVIDSRIKGIEERIIDEMKTLKITFDQLSADVRELSLEIKKMRGNMLKFEQNLEKTAKKTELKELESLLDLYNPIKSRFVTRDELERILEKKKE
;
A
#
# COMPACT_ATOMS: atom_id res chain seq x y z
N MET A 1 63.96 41.00 55.22
CA MET A 1 64.11 40.50 53.84
C MET A 1 62.80 40.72 53.12
N ALA A 2 62.71 41.77 52.30
CA ALA A 2 61.53 42.06 51.49
C ALA A 2 61.72 41.42 50.12
N PHE A 3 60.81 40.55 49.71
CA PHE A 3 60.78 39.98 48.36
C PHE A 3 60.26 41.05 47.40
N GLU A 4 61.16 41.57 46.58
CA GLU A 4 60.83 42.48 45.47
C GLU A 4 60.07 41.69 44.40
N LYS A 5 58.77 41.92 44.28
CA LYS A 5 57.95 41.37 43.20
C LYS A 5 58.38 42.05 41.90
N VAL A 6 59.26 41.38 41.15
CA VAL A 6 59.59 41.76 39.77
C VAL A 6 58.29 41.71 38.95
N GLN A 7 57.78 42.88 38.55
CA GLN A 7 56.66 42.98 37.63
C GLN A 7 57.10 42.43 36.25
N PRO A 8 56.28 41.58 35.60
CA PRO A 8 56.60 41.11 34.26
C PRO A 8 56.61 42.28 33.29
N SER A 9 57.68 42.41 32.50
CA SER A 9 57.77 43.41 31.43
C SER A 9 56.67 43.18 30.39
N ALA A 10 56.16 44.25 29.78
CA ALA A 10 55.05 44.21 28.81
C ALA A 10 55.29 43.18 27.68
N ASP A 11 56.55 42.93 27.31
CA ASP A 11 56.96 41.93 26.31
C ASP A 11 56.72 40.47 26.73
N THR A 12 56.78 40.17 28.03
CA THR A 12 56.51 38.81 28.52
C THR A 12 55.03 38.46 28.49
N GLU A 13 54.17 39.46 28.70
CA GLU A 13 52.71 39.30 28.66
C GLU A 13 52.21 39.16 27.22
N THR A 14 52.77 39.90 26.26
CA THR A 14 52.45 39.74 24.84
C THR A 14 52.86 38.36 24.31
N VAL A 15 54.06 37.87 24.68
CA VAL A 15 54.51 36.52 24.32
C VAL A 15 53.60 35.43 24.91
N ARG A 16 53.14 35.58 26.15
CA ARG A 16 52.17 34.64 26.76
C ARG A 16 50.86 34.61 25.98
N ARG A 17 50.30 35.78 25.65
CA ARG A 17 49.06 35.89 24.87
C ARG A 17 49.20 35.28 23.47
N ILE A 18 50.34 35.47 22.83
CA ILE A 18 50.62 34.85 21.52
C ILE A 18 50.63 33.32 21.66
N ASN A 19 51.34 32.77 22.65
CA ASN A 19 51.39 31.33 22.88
C ASN A 19 50.00 30.72 23.19
N ASP A 20 49.20 31.40 24.02
CA ASP A 20 47.83 30.97 24.32
C ASP A 20 46.95 31.02 23.08
N ASN A 21 47.08 32.07 22.26
CA ASN A 21 46.34 32.17 20.99
C ASN A 21 46.78 31.09 20.00
N THR A 22 48.07 30.79 19.87
CA THR A 22 48.56 29.69 19.03
C THR A 22 47.99 28.35 19.49
N ARG A 23 47.94 28.10 20.81
CA ARG A 23 47.31 26.90 21.37
C ARG A 23 45.82 26.83 21.03
N ARG A 24 45.10 27.95 21.15
CA ARG A 24 43.67 28.03 20.81
C ARG A 24 43.42 27.77 19.33
N ILE A 25 44.24 28.34 18.44
CA ILE A 25 44.17 28.11 16.99
C ILE A 25 44.33 26.61 16.68
N ARG A 26 45.36 25.96 17.26
CA ARG A 26 45.57 24.52 17.06
C ARG A 26 44.37 23.67 17.49
N ILE A 27 43.72 24.02 18.61
CA ILE A 27 42.52 23.31 19.07
C ILE A 27 41.36 23.53 18.10
N ILE A 28 41.22 24.74 17.55
CA ILE A 28 40.18 25.04 16.56
C ILE A 28 40.41 24.25 15.27
N GLU A 29 41.65 24.18 14.77
CA GLU A 29 42.01 23.39 13.59
C GLU A 29 41.63 21.92 13.78
N GLN A 30 42.03 21.32 14.91
CA GLN A 30 41.65 19.93 15.23
C GLN A 30 40.14 19.71 15.30
N ARG A 31 39.38 20.70 15.80
CA ARG A 31 37.91 20.62 15.81
C ARG A 31 37.33 20.74 14.41
N LEU A 32 37.90 21.58 13.56
CA LEU A 32 37.49 21.72 12.17
C LEU A 32 37.71 20.41 11.41
N ASP A 33 38.84 19.73 11.60
CA ASP A 33 39.11 18.43 10.97
C ASP A 33 38.08 17.37 11.40
N VAL A 34 37.70 17.34 12.68
CA VAL A 34 36.66 16.43 13.19
C VAL A 34 35.29 16.77 12.60
N ILE A 35 34.96 18.05 12.45
CA ILE A 35 33.70 18.49 11.84
C ILE A 35 33.67 18.10 10.36
N ASP A 36 34.75 18.33 9.62
CA ASP A 36 34.87 17.98 8.20
C ASP A 36 34.70 16.46 7.98
N SER A 37 35.35 15.65 8.81
CA SER A 37 35.18 14.19 8.79
C SER A 37 33.73 13.77 9.07
N ARG A 38 33.04 14.43 10.02
CA ARG A 38 31.62 14.16 10.31
C ARG A 38 30.71 14.58 9.18
N ILE A 39 30.98 15.72 8.52
CA ILE A 39 30.22 16.19 7.37
C ILE A 39 30.32 15.17 6.23
N LYS A 40 31.54 14.75 5.88
CA LYS A 40 31.76 13.70 4.86
C LYS A 40 31.00 12.42 5.17
N GLY A 41 31.03 11.96 6.43
CA GLY A 41 30.28 10.78 6.84
C GLY A 41 28.76 10.94 6.78
N ILE A 42 28.24 12.16 6.97
CA ILE A 42 26.81 12.47 6.79
C ILE A 42 26.47 12.49 5.30
N GLU A 43 27.30 13.10 4.46
CA GLU A 43 27.11 13.16 3.01
C GLU A 43 27.05 11.76 2.39
N GLU A 44 27.99 10.88 2.76
CA GLU A 44 28.00 9.48 2.30
C GLU A 44 26.71 8.74 2.70
N ARG A 45 26.27 8.89 3.96
CA ARG A 45 25.00 8.31 4.42
C ARG A 45 23.80 8.84 3.64
N ILE A 46 23.74 10.15 3.39
CA ILE A 46 22.66 10.75 2.60
C ILE A 46 22.64 10.16 1.19
N ILE A 47 23.81 10.01 0.55
CA ILE A 47 23.91 9.42 -0.78
C ILE A 47 23.37 7.98 -0.79
N ASP A 48 23.72 7.17 0.21
CA ASP A 48 23.28 5.77 0.29
C ASP A 48 21.78 5.64 0.63
N GLU A 49 21.26 6.49 1.51
CA GLU A 49 19.82 6.58 1.77
C GLU A 49 19.05 7.01 0.52
N MET A 50 19.56 7.98 -0.24
CA MET A 50 18.94 8.40 -1.51
C MET A 50 18.92 7.26 -2.56
N LYS A 51 19.98 6.47 -2.65
CA LYS A 51 20.00 5.29 -3.53
C LYS A 51 18.96 4.26 -3.09
N THR A 52 18.90 3.97 -1.79
CA THR A 52 17.93 3.02 -1.24
C THR A 52 16.51 3.49 -1.50
N LEU A 53 16.22 4.77 -1.24
CA LEU A 53 14.92 5.38 -1.51
C LEU A 53 14.55 5.25 -2.99
N LYS A 54 15.48 5.53 -3.90
CA LYS A 54 15.26 5.38 -5.35
C LYS A 54 14.87 3.94 -5.71
N ILE A 55 15.60 2.94 -5.20
CA ILE A 55 15.29 1.53 -5.44
C ILE A 55 13.88 1.19 -4.93
N THR A 56 13.53 1.62 -3.71
CA THR A 56 12.19 1.37 -3.15
C THR A 56 11.09 2.05 -3.96
N PHE A 57 11.35 3.25 -4.50
CA PHE A 57 10.39 3.96 -5.34
C PHE A 57 10.18 3.27 -6.69
N ASP A 58 11.26 2.79 -7.31
CA ASP A 58 11.20 2.05 -8.57
C ASP A 58 10.43 0.72 -8.39
N GLN A 59 10.66 0.01 -7.27
CA GLN A 59 9.91 -1.19 -6.90
C GLN A 59 8.42 -0.88 -6.67
N LEU A 60 8.11 0.13 -5.86
CA LEU A 60 6.74 0.55 -5.62
C LEU A 60 6.02 0.94 -6.92
N SER A 61 6.72 1.62 -7.83
CA SER A 61 6.15 1.95 -9.14
C SER A 61 5.88 0.70 -10.00
N ALA A 62 6.68 -0.35 -9.88
CA ALA A 62 6.44 -1.61 -10.56
C ALA A 62 5.20 -2.32 -9.98
N ASP A 63 5.12 -2.42 -8.65
CA ASP A 63 4.00 -3.05 -7.94
C ASP A 63 2.67 -2.36 -8.25
N VAL A 64 2.64 -1.02 -8.29
CA VAL A 64 1.45 -0.25 -8.66
C VAL A 64 1.00 -0.54 -10.10
N ARG A 65 1.95 -0.74 -11.04
CA ARG A 65 1.61 -1.11 -12.41
C ARG A 65 1.05 -2.52 -12.48
N GLU A 66 1.62 -3.46 -11.73
CA GLU A 66 1.12 -4.83 -11.65
C GLU A 66 -0.30 -4.87 -11.07
N LEU A 67 -0.55 -4.21 -9.94
CA LEU A 67 -1.89 -4.08 -9.36
C LEU A 67 -2.89 -3.45 -10.34
N SER A 68 -2.47 -2.45 -11.12
CA SER A 68 -3.32 -1.86 -12.17
C SER A 68 -3.71 -2.87 -13.24
N LEU A 69 -2.79 -3.75 -13.64
CA LEU A 69 -3.06 -4.83 -14.59
C LEU A 69 -4.00 -5.89 -14.00
N GLU A 70 -3.81 -6.26 -12.74
CA GLU A 70 -4.69 -7.21 -12.05
C GLU A 70 -6.12 -6.67 -11.90
N ILE A 71 -6.27 -5.40 -11.53
CA ILE A 71 -7.57 -4.73 -11.45
C ILE A 71 -8.26 -4.74 -12.82
N LYS A 72 -7.53 -4.47 -13.91
CA LYS A 72 -8.09 -4.56 -15.27
C LYS A 72 -8.56 -5.97 -15.62
N LYS A 73 -7.78 -7.00 -15.26
CA LYS A 73 -8.17 -8.41 -15.46
C LYS A 73 -9.42 -8.75 -14.65
N MET A 74 -9.47 -8.35 -13.38
CA MET A 74 -10.61 -8.58 -12.50
C MET A 74 -11.88 -7.92 -13.04
N ARG A 75 -11.79 -6.66 -13.52
CA ARG A 75 -12.90 -5.98 -14.19
C ARG A 75 -13.38 -6.72 -15.43
N GLY A 76 -12.45 -7.23 -16.25
CA GLY A 76 -12.80 -8.06 -17.40
C GLY A 76 -13.54 -9.35 -17.01
N ASN A 77 -13.14 -9.98 -15.92
CA ASN A 77 -13.81 -11.17 -15.40
C ASN A 77 -15.20 -10.85 -14.84
N MET A 78 -15.36 -9.72 -14.14
CA MET A 78 -16.68 -9.26 -13.66
C MET A 78 -17.66 -9.03 -14.81
N LEU A 79 -17.22 -8.40 -15.92
CA LEU A 79 -18.07 -8.23 -17.10
C LEU A 79 -18.50 -9.56 -17.73
N LYS A 80 -17.59 -10.55 -17.79
CA LYS A 80 -17.94 -11.90 -18.24
C LYS A 80 -18.93 -12.58 -17.29
N PHE A 81 -18.77 -12.38 -15.99
CA PHE A 81 -19.67 -12.91 -14.97
C PHE A 81 -21.08 -12.32 -15.13
N GLU A 82 -21.19 -11.01 -15.32
CA GLU A 82 -22.46 -10.31 -15.59
C GLU A 82 -23.16 -10.87 -16.84
N GLN A 83 -22.43 -11.01 -17.96
CA GLN A 83 -22.98 -11.62 -19.19
C GLN A 83 -23.47 -13.06 -18.99
N ASN A 84 -22.78 -13.84 -18.17
CA ASN A 84 -23.21 -15.21 -17.86
C ASN A 84 -24.44 -15.24 -16.94
N LEU A 85 -24.55 -14.27 -16.05
CA LEU A 85 -25.68 -14.11 -15.15
C LEU A 85 -26.95 -13.76 -15.93
N GLU A 86 -26.87 -12.82 -16.87
CA GLU A 86 -27.97 -12.47 -17.78
C GLU A 86 -28.47 -13.68 -18.59
N LYS A 87 -27.55 -14.48 -19.13
CA LYS A 87 -27.90 -15.70 -19.86
C LYS A 87 -28.58 -16.74 -18.96
N THR A 88 -28.19 -16.81 -17.69
CA THR A 88 -28.77 -17.74 -16.72
C THR A 88 -30.17 -17.29 -16.29
N ALA A 89 -30.40 -15.98 -16.11
CA ALA A 89 -31.73 -15.43 -15.86
C ALA A 89 -32.70 -15.81 -16.99
N LYS A 90 -32.28 -15.66 -18.26
CA LYS A 90 -33.06 -16.07 -19.44
C LYS A 90 -33.37 -17.58 -19.50
N LYS A 91 -32.50 -18.44 -18.93
CA LYS A 91 -32.80 -19.88 -18.82
C LYS A 91 -33.94 -20.18 -17.85
N THR A 92 -34.12 -19.34 -16.83
CA THR A 92 -35.23 -19.47 -15.88
C THR A 92 -36.55 -19.14 -16.57
N GLU A 93 -36.57 -18.06 -17.36
CA GLU A 93 -37.72 -17.69 -18.20
C GLU A 93 -38.08 -18.81 -19.20
N LEU A 94 -37.07 -19.45 -19.82
CA LEU A 94 -37.28 -20.60 -20.69
C LEU A 94 -37.91 -21.80 -19.96
N LYS A 95 -37.53 -22.05 -18.70
CA LYS A 95 -38.13 -23.10 -17.86
C LYS A 95 -39.59 -22.79 -17.50
N GLU A 96 -39.92 -21.53 -17.25
CA GLU A 96 -41.30 -21.12 -17.00
C GLU A 96 -42.17 -21.30 -18.26
N LEU A 97 -41.63 -20.93 -19.43
CA LEU A 97 -42.24 -21.21 -20.72
C LEU A 97 -42.45 -22.71 -20.94
N GLU A 98 -41.45 -23.54 -20.65
CA GLU A 98 -41.54 -25.00 -20.72
C GLU A 98 -42.66 -25.54 -19.79
N SER A 99 -42.74 -25.03 -18.56
CA SER A 99 -43.79 -25.42 -17.61
C SER A 99 -45.20 -24.98 -18.05
N LEU A 100 -45.34 -23.80 -18.65
CA LEU A 100 -46.60 -23.34 -19.23
C LEU A 100 -47.01 -24.19 -20.43
N LEU A 101 -46.04 -24.57 -21.27
CA LEU A 101 -46.28 -25.43 -22.42
C LEU A 101 -46.70 -26.84 -21.99
N ASP A 102 -46.08 -27.37 -20.93
CA ASP A 102 -46.48 -28.66 -20.34
C ASP A 102 -47.87 -28.62 -19.71
N LEU A 103 -48.29 -27.48 -19.13
CA LEU A 103 -49.66 -27.28 -18.62
C LEU A 103 -50.70 -27.27 -19.75
N TYR A 104 -50.35 -26.68 -20.91
CA TYR A 104 -51.24 -26.55 -22.07
C TYR A 104 -51.24 -27.77 -23.00
N ASN A 105 -50.30 -28.71 -22.83
CA ASN A 105 -50.21 -29.87 -23.71
C ASN A 105 -51.32 -30.90 -23.36
N PRO A 106 -52.32 -31.09 -24.22
CA PRO A 106 -53.47 -31.97 -23.96
C PRO A 106 -53.08 -33.46 -23.80
N ILE A 107 -51.86 -33.84 -24.19
CA ILE A 107 -51.33 -35.20 -24.01
C ILE A 107 -50.87 -35.44 -22.56
N LYS A 108 -50.43 -34.39 -21.85
CA LYS A 108 -49.97 -34.47 -20.44
C LYS A 108 -50.97 -33.89 -19.44
N SER A 109 -51.78 -32.92 -19.83
CA SER A 109 -52.80 -32.34 -18.96
C SER A 109 -53.99 -33.29 -18.84
N ARG A 110 -54.06 -34.06 -17.75
CA ARG A 110 -55.29 -34.77 -17.37
C ARG A 110 -56.32 -33.72 -16.94
N PHE A 111 -57.14 -33.26 -17.88
CA PHE A 111 -58.30 -32.46 -17.55
C PHE A 111 -59.30 -33.36 -16.81
N VAL A 112 -59.41 -33.15 -15.50
CA VAL A 112 -60.45 -33.75 -14.68
C VAL A 112 -61.68 -32.86 -14.73
N THR A 113 -62.84 -33.48 -14.89
CA THR A 113 -64.14 -32.82 -14.80
C THR A 113 -64.46 -32.43 -13.35
N ARG A 114 -65.38 -31.48 -13.14
CA ARG A 114 -65.78 -31.01 -11.79
C ARG A 114 -66.16 -32.18 -10.88
N ASP A 115 -66.90 -33.13 -11.41
CA ASP A 115 -67.37 -34.32 -10.69
C ASP A 115 -66.23 -35.27 -10.30
N GLU A 116 -65.18 -35.37 -11.13
CA GLU A 116 -63.99 -36.16 -10.81
C GLU A 116 -63.14 -35.49 -9.73
N LEU A 117 -63.07 -34.15 -9.72
CA LEU A 117 -62.36 -33.39 -8.70
C LEU A 117 -63.01 -33.55 -7.32
N GLU A 118 -64.34 -33.47 -7.25
CA GLU A 118 -65.10 -33.66 -5.99
C GLU A 118 -64.89 -35.05 -5.40
N ARG A 119 -64.92 -36.11 -6.22
CA ARG A 119 -64.65 -37.49 -5.76
C ARG A 119 -63.23 -37.68 -5.21
N ILE A 120 -62.24 -36.99 -5.79
CA ILE A 120 -60.85 -37.06 -5.31
C ILE A 120 -60.69 -36.33 -3.97
N LEU A 121 -61.42 -35.21 -3.78
CA LEU A 121 -61.40 -34.44 -2.54
C LEU A 121 -62.08 -35.16 -1.37
N GLU A 122 -63.18 -35.88 -1.62
CA GLU A 122 -63.83 -36.72 -0.61
C GLU A 122 -62.91 -37.86 -0.14
N LYS A 123 -62.25 -38.55 -1.08
CA LYS A 123 -61.29 -39.63 -0.76
C LYS A 123 -60.04 -39.19 0.01
N LYS A 124 -59.72 -37.89 0.04
CA LYS A 124 -58.57 -37.34 0.78
C LYS A 124 -58.93 -36.83 2.18
N LYS A 125 -60.22 -36.75 2.50
CA LYS A 125 -60.72 -36.32 3.81
C LYS A 125 -61.01 -37.49 4.77
N GLU A 126 -61.01 -38.73 4.27
CA GLU A 126 -60.79 -39.95 5.06
C GLU A 126 -59.31 -40.16 5.34
#